data_AF-A0A811S7M5-F1
#
_entry.id   AF-A0A811S7M5-F1
#
_cell.length_a   1.000
_cell.length_b   1.000
_cell.length_c   1.000
_cell.angle_alpha   90.00
_cell.angle_beta   90.00
_cell.angle_gamma   90.00
#
_symmetry.space_group_name_H-M   'P 1'
#
loop_
_entity.id
_entity.type
_entity.pdbx_description
1 polymer ?
#
loop_
_entity_poly.entity_id
_entity_poly.type
_entity_poly.pdbx_seq_one_letter_code
_entity_poly.pdbx_strand_id
1 'polypeptide(L)'
;MASATRLIGSPFPGLLLGGSLFHHARPVASRNGLVVLELWSVGARRAEDLALAVCNPMTGDVALLPPLAGPGHDYACALLTADDLLDEHGPLGPRRPGLLFSLVLVYNRRGFTALRCYTTSSSSDGDGSWGPEARKPGAKIKGHILRHLGQAVVLAGVAYWPMYLGALGVRLDGAGAGVVDVCMVPYSSPNALPGNRLLGTTPDGRLSFISVGVFLDMFSFRVETLDLRSIDDMSTAADRWERPKLIDLHQLKVSTTTHIKLRWLCEKSGTLFFTVVGEGTSTSGAFALNLATMSFEKLADGAECNSWTSFCGYEMDHTALIASITARFT
;
A
#
# COMPACT_ATOMS: atom_id res chain seq x y z
N MET A 1 -4.32 23.36 -5.11
CA MET A 1 -5.56 22.75 -4.57
C MET A 1 -5.13 21.78 -3.48
N ALA A 2 -5.58 22.02 -2.24
CA ALA A 2 -5.16 21.24 -1.09
C ALA A 2 -6.03 19.98 -0.95
N SER A 3 -5.41 18.80 -1.00
CA SER A 3 -6.05 17.52 -0.74
C SER A 3 -6.35 17.40 0.75
N ALA A 4 -7.64 17.38 1.12
CA ALA A 4 -8.04 17.08 2.49
C ALA A 4 -7.97 15.56 2.72
N THR A 5 -6.84 15.08 3.24
CA THR A 5 -6.67 13.67 3.59
C THR A 5 -7.12 13.44 5.03
N ARG A 6 -8.11 12.58 5.25
CA ARG A 6 -8.50 12.17 6.61
C ARG A 6 -7.58 11.05 7.11
N LEU A 7 -7.12 11.22 8.34
CA LEU A 7 -6.27 10.28 9.07
C LEU A 7 -7.11 9.10 9.56
N ILE A 8 -6.76 7.85 9.20
CA ILE A 8 -7.37 6.66 9.81
C ILE A 8 -6.49 6.23 10.99
N GLY A 9 -6.81 6.75 12.17
CA GLY A 9 -6.68 6.04 13.45
C GLY A 9 -8.07 5.50 13.82
N SER A 10 -8.15 4.26 14.29
CA SER A 10 -9.36 3.46 14.62
C SER A 10 -10.61 4.20 15.18
N PRO A 11 -11.83 3.64 15.00
CA PRO A 11 -12.48 3.30 13.74
C PRO A 11 -13.72 4.21 13.55
N PHE A 12 -13.90 4.71 12.33
CA PHE A 12 -15.18 5.17 11.76
C PHE A 12 -16.27 5.67 12.75
N PRO A 13 -16.31 6.97 13.10
CA PRO A 13 -17.53 7.59 13.60
C PRO A 13 -18.53 7.68 12.44
N GLY A 14 -19.20 6.58 12.09
CA GLY A 14 -20.31 6.60 11.15
C GLY A 14 -20.52 5.39 10.24
N LEU A 15 -19.66 4.37 10.23
CA LEU A 15 -20.01 3.08 9.60
C LEU A 15 -20.56 2.14 10.68
N LEU A 16 -21.84 2.31 11.03
CA LEU A 16 -22.65 1.29 11.70
C LEU A 16 -23.00 0.17 10.72
N LEU A 17 -22.01 -0.39 10.04
CA LEU A 17 -22.18 -1.57 9.20
C LEU A 17 -22.01 -2.81 10.06
N GLY A 18 -23.11 -3.33 10.59
CA GLY A 18 -23.18 -4.66 11.23
C GLY A 18 -22.33 -4.80 12.50
N GLY A 19 -22.98 -4.86 13.66
CA GLY A 19 -22.35 -4.78 14.99
C GLY A 19 -21.14 -5.68 15.26
N SER A 20 -20.33 -5.29 16.25
CA SER A 20 -19.17 -5.99 16.84
C SER A 20 -17.99 -6.38 15.91
N LEU A 21 -18.20 -6.60 14.61
CA LEU A 21 -17.21 -7.19 13.70
C LEU A 21 -16.05 -6.25 13.34
N PHE A 22 -16.31 -4.94 13.27
CA PHE A 22 -15.33 -3.93 12.87
C PHE A 22 -14.66 -3.21 14.05
N HIS A 23 -15.02 -3.52 15.30
CA HIS A 23 -14.45 -2.86 16.49
C HIS A 23 -12.93 -3.03 16.61
N HIS A 24 -12.39 -4.09 16.02
CA HIS A 24 -10.96 -4.40 16.01
C HIS A 24 -10.39 -4.50 14.59
N ALA A 25 -11.10 -3.93 13.60
CA ALA A 25 -10.63 -3.96 12.21
C ALA A 25 -9.38 -3.09 12.04
N ARG A 26 -8.38 -3.62 11.34
CA ARG A 26 -7.13 -2.92 11.06
C ARG A 26 -6.99 -2.66 9.56
N PRO A 27 -6.75 -1.41 9.12
CA PRO A 27 -6.45 -1.14 7.73
C PRO A 27 -5.06 -1.69 7.36
N VAL A 28 -4.98 -2.41 6.23
CA VAL A 28 -3.74 -3.09 5.79
C VAL A 28 -3.27 -2.70 4.40
N ALA A 29 -4.18 -2.27 3.52
CA ALA A 29 -3.86 -1.72 2.21
C ALA A 29 -4.97 -0.76 1.76
N SER A 30 -4.67 0.07 0.78
CA SER A 30 -5.64 0.97 0.15
C SER A 30 -5.23 1.19 -1.30
N ARG A 31 -6.21 1.46 -2.18
CA ARG A 31 -5.99 1.85 -3.57
C ARG A 31 -7.25 2.50 -4.12
N ASN A 32 -7.12 3.63 -4.80
CA ASN A 32 -8.20 4.33 -5.52
C ASN A 32 -9.50 4.48 -4.69
N GLY A 33 -9.37 4.91 -3.43
CA GLY A 33 -10.50 5.12 -2.53
C GLY A 33 -11.06 3.87 -1.86
N LEU A 34 -10.57 2.68 -2.21
CA LEU A 34 -10.88 1.44 -1.52
C LEU A 34 -9.87 1.17 -0.41
N VAL A 35 -10.33 0.57 0.68
CA VAL A 35 -9.51 0.20 1.84
C VAL A 35 -9.72 -1.27 2.18
N VAL A 36 -8.62 -1.99 2.38
CA VAL A 36 -8.62 -3.38 2.86
C VAL A 36 -8.50 -3.35 4.38
N LEU A 37 -9.43 -4.01 5.04
CA LEU A 37 -9.51 -4.17 6.49
C LEU A 37 -9.25 -5.63 6.86
N GLU A 38 -8.29 -5.87 7.73
CA GLU A 38 -8.14 -7.13 8.45
C GLU A 38 -9.15 -7.17 9.59
N LEU A 39 -9.98 -8.21 9.61
CA LEU A 39 -11.02 -8.39 10.60
C LEU A 39 -10.55 -9.34 11.70
N TRP A 40 -10.61 -8.88 12.93
CA TRP A 40 -10.29 -9.71 14.10
C TRP A 40 -11.58 -10.28 14.66
N SER A 41 -11.88 -11.54 14.32
CA SER A 41 -13.05 -12.22 14.88
C SER A 41 -12.76 -12.67 16.31
N VAL A 42 -13.51 -12.13 17.27
CA VAL A 42 -13.55 -12.65 18.65
C VAL A 42 -14.19 -14.04 18.60
N GLY A 43 -13.37 -15.09 18.56
CA GLY A 43 -13.82 -16.47 18.45
C GLY A 43 -13.41 -17.21 17.18
N ALA A 44 -12.44 -16.70 16.41
CA ALA A 44 -11.77 -17.49 15.36
C ALA A 44 -11.31 -18.83 15.96
N ARG A 45 -11.94 -19.92 15.53
CA ARG A 45 -11.74 -21.27 16.12
C ARG A 45 -10.31 -21.79 15.98
N ARG A 46 -9.49 -21.12 15.15
CA ARG A 46 -8.05 -21.35 14.99
C ARG A 46 -7.37 -20.01 14.79
N ALA A 47 -6.27 -19.76 15.50
CA ALA A 47 -5.45 -18.54 15.40
C ALA A 47 -4.72 -18.38 14.04
N GLU A 48 -5.18 -19.06 12.99
CA GLU A 48 -4.47 -19.23 11.72
C GLU A 48 -5.29 -18.79 10.49
N ASP A 49 -6.58 -18.48 10.67
CA ASP A 49 -7.47 -18.08 9.59
C ASP A 49 -7.46 -16.55 9.41
N LEU A 50 -7.24 -16.10 8.17
CA LEU A 50 -7.21 -14.69 7.80
C LEU A 50 -8.58 -14.27 7.28
N ALA A 51 -9.20 -13.28 7.92
CA ALA A 51 -10.46 -12.67 7.50
C ALA A 51 -10.20 -11.23 7.03
N LEU A 52 -10.62 -10.91 5.80
CA LEU A 52 -10.43 -9.61 5.19
C LEU A 52 -11.78 -9.05 4.69
N ALA A 53 -11.88 -7.73 4.68
CA ALA A 53 -12.95 -7.00 4.02
C ALA A 53 -12.35 -5.91 3.15
N VAL A 54 -13.01 -5.58 2.04
CA VAL A 54 -12.71 -4.40 1.26
C VAL A 54 -13.88 -3.45 1.37
N CYS A 55 -13.62 -2.22 1.75
CA CYS A 55 -14.64 -1.19 1.89
C CYS A 55 -14.34 0.02 1.02
N ASN A 56 -15.40 0.68 0.57
CA ASN A 56 -15.35 2.05 0.09
C ASN A 56 -15.88 2.96 1.21
N PRO A 57 -15.00 3.69 1.92
CA PRO A 57 -15.43 4.59 3.00
C PRO A 57 -16.40 5.69 2.54
N MET A 58 -16.43 5.99 1.24
CA MET A 58 -17.23 7.08 0.65
C MET A 58 -18.67 6.68 0.43
N THR A 59 -18.88 5.49 -0.12
CA THR A 59 -20.22 4.95 -0.41
C THR A 59 -20.77 4.13 0.75
N GLY A 60 -19.88 3.60 1.61
CA GLY A 60 -20.24 2.62 2.63
C GLY A 60 -20.35 1.19 2.08
N ASP A 61 -20.00 0.95 0.82
CA ASP A 61 -19.99 -0.40 0.27
C ASP A 61 -18.92 -1.25 0.95
N VAL A 62 -19.27 -2.49 1.30
CA VAL A 62 -18.36 -3.45 1.92
C VAL A 62 -18.50 -4.81 1.27
N ALA A 63 -17.37 -5.38 0.86
CA ALA A 63 -17.24 -6.76 0.40
C ALA A 63 -16.48 -7.57 1.47
N LEU A 64 -17.14 -8.55 2.06
CA LEU A 64 -16.50 -9.52 2.96
C LEU A 64 -15.88 -10.64 2.13
N LEU A 65 -14.59 -10.91 2.34
CA LEU A 65 -13.91 -11.98 1.61
C LEU A 65 -14.08 -13.31 2.36
N PRO A 66 -14.22 -14.44 1.65
CA PRO A 66 -14.21 -15.75 2.27
C PRO A 66 -12.93 -15.94 3.12
N PRO A 67 -13.00 -16.43 4.37
CA PRO A 67 -11.81 -16.62 5.20
C PRO A 67 -10.78 -17.55 4.56
N LEU A 68 -9.50 -17.22 4.73
CA LEU A 68 -8.39 -17.98 4.18
C LEU A 68 -7.61 -18.71 5.27
N ALA A 69 -7.56 -20.04 5.20
CA ALA A 69 -6.88 -20.86 6.21
C ALA A 69 -5.36 -20.96 6.00
N GLY A 70 -4.58 -20.63 7.04
CA GLY A 70 -3.14 -20.85 7.13
C GLY A 70 -2.18 -19.71 6.75
N PRO A 71 -2.59 -18.52 6.26
CA PRO A 71 -1.69 -17.36 6.22
C PRO A 71 -1.17 -16.92 7.60
N GLY A 72 -1.95 -17.17 8.67
CA GLY A 72 -1.65 -16.63 10.00
C GLY A 72 -1.49 -15.11 9.98
N HIS A 73 -0.52 -14.59 10.73
CA HIS A 73 -0.24 -13.15 10.82
C HIS A 73 0.89 -12.67 9.88
N ASP A 74 1.45 -13.56 9.06
CA ASP A 74 2.63 -13.29 8.22
C ASP A 74 2.20 -13.18 6.77
N TYR A 75 1.61 -12.05 6.42
CA TYR A 75 1.17 -11.77 5.06
C TYR A 75 1.40 -10.32 4.66
N ALA A 76 1.39 -10.08 3.35
CA ALA A 76 1.28 -8.78 2.74
C ALA A 76 0.15 -8.83 1.71
N CYS A 77 -0.49 -7.69 1.46
CA CYS A 77 -1.56 -7.61 0.47
C CYS A 77 -1.45 -6.35 -0.39
N ALA A 78 -2.03 -6.42 -1.58
CA ALA A 78 -2.15 -5.30 -2.53
C ALA A 78 -3.51 -5.34 -3.18
N LEU A 79 -4.14 -4.17 -3.28
CA LEU A 79 -5.43 -4.00 -3.93
C LEU A 79 -5.21 -3.41 -5.32
N LEU A 80 -5.82 -4.04 -6.33
CA LEU A 80 -5.89 -3.55 -7.69
C LEU A 80 -7.34 -3.23 -8.00
N THR A 81 -7.59 -2.10 -8.62
CA THR A 81 -8.93 -1.70 -9.05
C THR A 81 -9.07 -1.82 -10.56
N ALA A 82 -10.29 -1.67 -11.08
CA ALA A 82 -10.54 -1.70 -12.52
C ALA A 82 -9.61 -0.74 -13.30
N ASP A 83 -9.32 0.44 -12.75
CA ASP A 83 -8.43 1.44 -13.37
C ASP A 83 -6.97 0.93 -13.51
N ASP A 84 -6.55 -0.03 -12.67
CA ASP A 84 -5.20 -0.58 -12.70
C ASP A 84 -5.06 -1.80 -13.65
N LEU A 85 -6.20 -2.39 -14.05
CA LEU A 85 -6.28 -3.60 -14.87
C LEU A 85 -6.58 -3.30 -16.35
N LEU A 86 -7.03 -2.09 -16.66
CA LEU A 86 -7.25 -1.65 -18.04
C LEU A 86 -5.91 -1.21 -18.63
N ASP A 87 -5.45 -1.89 -19.67
CA ASP A 87 -4.44 -1.32 -20.58
C ASP A 87 -5.00 0.00 -21.14
N GLU A 88 -4.15 1.02 -21.23
CA GLU A 88 -4.48 2.43 -21.56
C GLU A 88 -5.23 2.69 -22.90
N HIS A 89 -5.75 1.68 -23.59
CA HIS A 89 -6.35 1.80 -24.92
C HIS A 89 -7.77 1.19 -25.06
N GLY A 90 -8.43 0.81 -23.97
CA GLY A 90 -9.81 0.30 -24.00
C GLY A 90 -10.87 1.41 -23.83
N PRO A 91 -11.99 1.40 -24.59
CA PRO A 91 -13.05 2.39 -24.42
C PRO A 91 -13.66 2.30 -23.02
N LEU A 92 -13.83 3.47 -22.38
CA LEU A 92 -14.55 3.64 -21.12
C LEU A 92 -16.03 3.27 -21.30
N GLY A 93 -16.35 1.99 -21.14
CA GLY A 93 -17.73 1.55 -21.00
C GLY A 93 -18.37 2.14 -19.73
N PRO A 94 -19.71 2.24 -19.68
CA PRO A 94 -20.41 2.83 -18.53
C PRO A 94 -20.03 2.09 -17.24
N ARG A 95 -19.41 2.81 -16.30
CA ARG A 95 -19.05 2.33 -14.96
C ARG A 95 -20.30 1.85 -14.25
N ARG A 96 -20.38 0.54 -13.98
CA ARG A 96 -21.49 -0.05 -13.22
C ARG A 96 -21.29 0.22 -11.72
N PRO A 97 -22.37 0.37 -10.94
CA PRO A 97 -22.28 0.47 -9.49
C PRO A 97 -21.91 -0.89 -8.89
N GLY A 98 -20.72 -0.99 -8.31
CA GLY A 98 -20.20 -2.19 -7.63
C GLY A 98 -18.69 -2.08 -7.35
N LEU A 99 -18.22 -2.75 -6.29
CA LEU A 99 -16.80 -2.83 -5.94
C LEU A 99 -16.09 -3.83 -6.88
N LEU A 100 -15.54 -3.34 -7.99
CA LEU A 100 -14.70 -4.16 -8.88
C LEU A 100 -13.23 -4.04 -8.48
N PHE A 101 -12.68 -5.09 -7.89
CA PHE A 101 -11.29 -5.16 -7.46
C PHE A 101 -10.70 -6.57 -7.51
N SER A 102 -9.38 -6.59 -7.52
CA SER A 102 -8.57 -7.79 -7.31
C SER A 102 -7.66 -7.57 -6.10
N LEU A 103 -7.58 -8.55 -5.21
CA LEU A 103 -6.70 -8.51 -4.04
C LEU A 103 -5.62 -9.58 -4.17
N VAL A 104 -4.36 -9.16 -4.14
CA VAL A 104 -3.21 -10.07 -4.11
C VAL A 104 -2.79 -10.29 -2.68
N LEU A 105 -2.60 -11.54 -2.30
CA LEU A 105 -2.01 -11.96 -1.04
C LEU A 105 -0.66 -12.63 -1.27
N VAL A 106 0.31 -12.24 -0.45
CA VAL A 106 1.62 -12.88 -0.31
C VAL A 106 1.71 -13.38 1.13
N TYR A 107 1.82 -14.69 1.33
CA TYR A 107 1.87 -15.30 2.66
C TYR A 107 2.80 -16.50 2.68
N ASN A 108 3.12 -17.03 3.86
CA ASN A 108 4.06 -18.13 4.00
C ASN A 108 3.38 -19.46 4.27
N ARG A 109 3.81 -20.50 3.55
CA ARG A 109 3.52 -21.91 3.85
C ARG A 109 4.76 -22.60 4.43
N ARG A 110 4.65 -23.86 4.84
CA ARG A 110 5.81 -24.67 5.24
C ARG A 110 6.74 -24.84 4.03
N GLY A 111 7.93 -24.24 4.08
CA GLY A 111 8.96 -24.37 3.04
C GLY A 111 8.91 -23.39 1.85
N PHE A 112 7.84 -22.62 1.64
CA PHE A 112 7.77 -21.65 0.54
C PHE A 112 6.90 -20.41 0.86
N THR A 113 6.98 -19.41 -0.01
CA THR A 113 6.08 -18.25 -0.02
C THR A 113 4.99 -18.47 -1.06
N ALA A 114 3.74 -18.43 -0.63
CA ALA A 114 2.55 -18.60 -1.44
C ALA A 114 2.01 -17.23 -1.90
N LEU A 115 1.39 -17.25 -3.08
CA LEU A 115 0.73 -16.11 -3.71
C LEU A 115 -0.69 -16.53 -4.04
N ARG A 116 -1.67 -15.67 -3.78
CA ARG A 116 -3.07 -15.96 -4.10
C ARG A 116 -3.79 -14.68 -4.48
N CYS A 117 -4.73 -14.79 -5.42
CA CYS A 117 -5.55 -13.68 -5.85
C CYS A 117 -7.01 -13.91 -5.45
N TYR A 118 -7.69 -12.87 -4.98
CA TYR A 118 -9.15 -12.79 -4.92
C TYR A 118 -9.61 -11.83 -6.00
N THR A 119 -10.60 -12.23 -6.78
CA THR A 119 -11.17 -11.37 -7.82
C THR A 119 -12.68 -11.29 -7.63
N THR A 120 -13.21 -10.08 -7.63
CA THR A 120 -14.67 -9.87 -7.70
C THR A 120 -15.17 -10.18 -9.10
N SER A 121 -16.20 -11.01 -9.22
CA SER A 121 -16.83 -11.25 -10.52
C SER A 121 -17.74 -10.07 -10.90
N SER A 122 -17.87 -9.81 -12.20
CA SER A 122 -18.78 -8.78 -12.73
C SER A 122 -20.24 -9.25 -12.85
N SER A 123 -20.54 -10.46 -12.37
CA SER A 123 -21.89 -11.02 -12.39
C SER A 123 -22.75 -10.40 -11.29
N SER A 124 -24.07 -10.40 -11.53
CA SER A 124 -25.11 -9.83 -10.68
C SER A 124 -25.17 -10.37 -9.25
N ASP A 125 -24.42 -11.43 -8.95
CA ASP A 125 -24.46 -12.12 -7.66
C ASP A 125 -23.40 -11.59 -6.67
N GLY A 126 -22.50 -10.67 -7.09
CA GLY A 126 -21.54 -10.03 -6.19
C GLY A 126 -20.48 -10.95 -5.58
N ASP A 127 -20.48 -12.23 -5.95
CA ASP A 127 -19.59 -13.24 -5.38
C ASP A 127 -18.21 -13.18 -6.07
N GLY A 128 -17.21 -12.69 -5.35
CA GLY A 128 -15.81 -12.91 -5.70
C GLY A 128 -15.28 -14.21 -5.11
N SER A 129 -14.22 -14.75 -5.71
CA SER A 129 -13.62 -16.01 -5.25
C SER A 129 -12.10 -15.93 -5.19
N TRP A 130 -11.52 -16.77 -4.31
CA TRP A 130 -10.08 -16.98 -4.25
C TRP A 130 -9.66 -17.94 -5.37
N GLY A 131 -8.77 -17.48 -6.23
CA GLY A 131 -8.16 -18.34 -7.25
C GLY A 131 -7.13 -19.32 -6.69
N PRO A 132 -6.39 -20.01 -7.57
CA PRO A 132 -5.42 -21.02 -7.17
C PRO A 132 -4.25 -20.43 -6.39
N GLU A 133 -3.67 -21.24 -5.49
CA GLU A 133 -2.45 -20.89 -4.78
C GLU A 133 -1.24 -21.11 -5.70
N ALA A 134 -0.46 -20.06 -5.94
CA ALA A 134 0.78 -20.12 -6.69
C ALA A 134 1.99 -20.09 -5.75
N ARG A 135 3.08 -20.76 -6.13
CA ARG A 135 4.34 -20.75 -5.36
C ARG A 135 5.26 -19.66 -5.91
N LYS A 136 5.73 -18.75 -5.05
CA LYS A 136 6.76 -17.78 -5.41
C LYS A 136 8.04 -18.52 -5.85
N PRO A 137 8.61 -18.23 -7.04
CA PRO A 137 9.91 -18.77 -7.44
C PRO A 137 11.03 -18.40 -6.47
N GLY A 138 12.05 -19.25 -6.34
CA GLY A 138 13.23 -18.99 -5.51
C GLY A 138 13.02 -19.15 -4.01
N ALA A 139 13.84 -18.46 -3.22
CA ALA A 139 13.85 -18.61 -1.76
C ALA A 139 12.58 -18.09 -1.09
N LYS A 140 12.19 -18.75 0.01
CA LYS A 140 11.10 -18.32 0.89
C LYS A 140 11.43 -16.97 1.54
N ILE A 141 10.48 -16.05 1.53
CA ILE A 141 10.57 -14.78 2.27
C ILE A 141 10.43 -15.10 3.77
N LYS A 142 11.38 -14.64 4.58
CA LYS A 142 11.30 -14.81 6.04
C LYS A 142 10.03 -14.11 6.58
N GLY A 143 9.33 -14.74 7.52
CA GLY A 143 8.06 -14.22 8.05
C GLY A 143 8.14 -12.79 8.58
N HIS A 144 9.20 -12.47 9.33
CA HIS A 144 9.43 -11.10 9.78
C HIS A 144 9.70 -10.12 8.62
N ILE A 145 10.27 -10.53 7.49
CA ILE A 145 10.41 -9.63 6.32
C ILE A 145 9.03 -9.41 5.69
N LEU A 146 8.23 -10.47 5.59
CA LEU A 146 6.91 -10.44 4.97
C LEU A 146 5.96 -9.47 5.68
N ARG A 147 5.94 -9.49 7.03
CA ARG A 147 5.20 -8.53 7.87
C ARG A 147 5.60 -7.07 7.66
N HIS A 148 6.79 -6.81 7.10
CA HIS A 148 7.35 -5.48 6.90
C HIS A 148 7.49 -5.12 5.41
N LEU A 149 6.85 -5.85 4.49
CA LEU A 149 6.80 -5.42 3.08
C LEU A 149 6.08 -4.07 2.90
N GLY A 150 5.25 -3.66 3.87
CA GLY A 150 4.61 -2.35 3.87
C GLY A 150 3.50 -2.24 2.81
N GLN A 151 3.26 -1.01 2.37
CA GLN A 151 2.29 -0.72 1.31
C GLN A 151 2.86 -1.11 -0.05
N ALA A 152 2.06 -1.83 -0.84
CA ALA A 152 2.37 -2.09 -2.24
C ALA A 152 2.05 -0.86 -3.09
N VAL A 153 2.71 -0.76 -4.24
CA VAL A 153 2.30 0.13 -5.32
C VAL A 153 1.85 -0.70 -6.52
N VAL A 154 0.87 -0.20 -7.29
CA VAL A 154 0.38 -0.90 -8.48
C VAL A 154 0.74 -0.10 -9.73
N LEU A 155 1.40 -0.75 -10.68
CA LEU A 155 1.78 -0.16 -11.96
C LEU A 155 1.54 -1.17 -13.08
N ALA A 156 0.75 -0.78 -14.09
CA ALA A 156 0.45 -1.59 -15.28
C ALA A 156 0.02 -3.04 -14.95
N GLY A 157 -0.95 -3.18 -14.03
CA GLY A 157 -1.48 -4.48 -13.59
C GLY A 157 -0.55 -5.32 -12.71
N VAL A 158 0.57 -4.76 -12.23
CA VAL A 158 1.53 -5.46 -11.36
C VAL A 158 1.61 -4.77 -10.00
N ALA A 159 1.49 -5.56 -8.93
CA ALA A 159 1.70 -5.10 -7.57
C ALA A 159 3.17 -5.25 -7.17
N TYR A 160 3.77 -4.17 -6.68
CA TYR A 160 5.17 -4.10 -6.27
C TYR A 160 5.33 -3.83 -4.78
N TRP A 161 6.13 -4.64 -4.09
CA TRP A 161 6.50 -4.43 -2.69
C TRP A 161 8.00 -4.14 -2.52
N PRO A 162 8.40 -3.20 -1.65
CA PRO A 162 9.80 -2.90 -1.39
C PRO A 162 10.51 -3.99 -0.57
N MET A 163 11.39 -4.77 -1.20
CA MET A 163 12.35 -5.65 -0.51
C MET A 163 13.70 -4.96 -0.30
N TYR A 164 14.66 -5.67 0.32
CA TYR A 164 15.99 -5.10 0.61
C TYR A 164 16.84 -4.90 -0.65
N LEU A 165 16.85 -5.90 -1.55
CA LEU A 165 17.68 -5.88 -2.76
C LEU A 165 16.95 -5.37 -4.01
N GLY A 166 15.63 -5.20 -3.94
CA GLY A 166 14.80 -4.84 -5.09
C GLY A 166 13.31 -4.78 -4.74
N ALA A 167 12.47 -4.54 -5.74
CA ALA A 167 11.03 -4.63 -5.62
C ALA A 167 10.54 -6.02 -6.04
N LEU A 168 9.68 -6.64 -5.24
CA LEU A 168 8.95 -7.85 -5.62
C LEU A 168 7.72 -7.45 -6.43
N GLY A 169 7.70 -7.76 -7.72
CA GLY A 169 6.54 -7.58 -8.59
C GLY A 169 5.71 -8.86 -8.69
N VAL A 170 4.40 -8.76 -8.57
CA VAL A 170 3.45 -9.86 -8.78
C VAL A 170 2.38 -9.42 -9.77
N ARG A 171 2.35 -10.08 -10.93
CA ARG A 171 1.39 -9.81 -12.02
C ARG A 171 0.18 -10.73 -11.90
N LEU A 172 -1.01 -10.15 -12.03
CA LEU A 172 -2.26 -10.90 -12.08
C LEU A 172 -2.64 -11.30 -13.50
N ASP A 173 -3.44 -12.35 -13.60
CA ASP A 173 -4.10 -12.76 -14.83
C ASP A 173 -5.24 -11.79 -15.11
N GLY A 174 -5.18 -11.04 -16.21
CA GLY A 174 -6.24 -10.12 -16.59
C GLY A 174 -7.54 -10.83 -17.00
N ALA A 175 -7.48 -12.12 -17.34
CA ALA A 175 -8.61 -12.94 -17.78
C ALA A 175 -9.01 -14.03 -16.78
N GLY A 176 -8.24 -14.24 -15.70
CA GLY A 176 -8.43 -15.31 -14.73
C GLY A 176 -8.22 -14.85 -13.28
N ALA A 177 -8.70 -15.63 -12.32
CA ALA A 177 -8.48 -15.35 -10.89
C ALA A 177 -7.05 -15.70 -10.41
N GLY A 178 -6.04 -15.65 -11.28
CA GLY A 178 -4.72 -16.25 -11.07
C GLY A 178 -3.57 -15.25 -10.87
N VAL A 179 -2.49 -15.72 -10.26
CA VAL A 179 -1.17 -15.06 -10.32
C VAL A 179 -0.43 -15.62 -11.52
N VAL A 180 0.00 -14.76 -12.45
CA VAL A 180 0.61 -15.17 -13.72
C VAL A 180 2.12 -15.19 -13.62
N ASP A 181 2.69 -14.14 -13.03
CA ASP A 181 4.13 -13.93 -13.06
C ASP A 181 4.63 -13.22 -11.82
N VAL A 182 5.89 -13.49 -11.48
CA VAL A 182 6.59 -12.91 -10.33
C VAL A 182 7.97 -12.47 -10.80
N CYS A 183 8.25 -11.18 -10.68
CA CYS A 183 9.55 -10.62 -11.02
C CYS A 183 10.22 -9.96 -9.81
N MET A 184 11.53 -9.82 -9.90
CA MET A 184 12.32 -9.01 -8.98
C MET A 184 12.94 -7.87 -9.78
N VAL A 185 12.69 -6.64 -9.36
CA VAL A 185 13.28 -5.43 -9.95
C VAL A 185 14.42 -4.98 -9.03
N PRO A 186 15.69 -5.28 -9.34
CA PRO A 186 16.82 -4.88 -8.51
C PRO A 186 16.95 -3.36 -8.42
N TYR A 187 17.39 -2.86 -7.26
CA TYR A 187 17.71 -1.44 -7.08
C TYR A 187 19.14 -1.13 -7.52
N SER A 188 19.37 0.11 -7.95
CA SER A 188 20.71 0.64 -8.23
C SER A 188 21.61 0.66 -6.98
N SER A 189 21.04 0.96 -5.80
CA SER A 189 21.76 1.00 -4.53
C SER A 189 20.88 0.47 -3.39
N PRO A 190 20.99 -0.82 -3.07
CA PRO A 190 20.23 -1.42 -1.99
C PRO A 190 20.90 -1.13 -0.65
N ASN A 191 20.36 -0.21 0.16
CA ASN A 191 20.86 0.04 1.53
C ASN A 191 19.81 0.62 2.50
N ALA A 192 18.53 0.64 2.12
CA ALA A 192 17.48 1.24 2.95
C ALA A 192 16.83 0.19 3.87
N LEU A 193 16.77 0.49 5.17
CA LEU A 193 16.03 -0.28 6.16
C LEU A 193 14.53 -0.35 5.79
N PRO A 194 13.77 -1.39 6.20
CA PRO A 194 12.37 -1.55 5.82
C PRO A 194 11.47 -0.34 6.11
N GLY A 195 11.67 0.37 7.22
CA GLY A 195 10.90 1.58 7.54
C GLY A 195 11.32 2.82 6.76
N ASN A 196 12.52 2.82 6.20
CA ASN A 196 13.15 3.95 5.54
C ASN A 196 13.00 3.90 4.02
N ARG A 197 12.13 3.03 3.49
CA ARG A 197 11.93 2.87 2.06
C ARG A 197 10.47 2.73 1.70
N LEU A 198 10.14 3.15 0.48
CA LEU A 198 8.81 3.08 -0.10
C LEU A 198 8.93 2.98 -1.62
N LEU A 199 7.95 2.33 -2.25
CA LEU A 199 7.77 2.39 -3.70
C LEU A 199 6.63 3.32 -4.03
N GLY A 200 6.73 4.01 -5.16
CA GLY A 200 5.66 4.84 -5.71
C GLY A 200 5.60 4.72 -7.22
N THR A 201 4.65 5.43 -7.81
CA THR A 201 4.58 5.64 -9.26
C THR A 201 4.64 7.12 -9.57
N THR A 202 5.33 7.46 -10.65
CA THR A 202 5.25 8.80 -11.24
C THR A 202 3.99 8.92 -12.10
N PRO A 203 3.48 10.14 -12.35
CA PRO A 203 2.31 10.36 -13.21
C PRO A 203 2.48 9.87 -14.66
N ASP A 204 3.72 9.77 -15.14
CA ASP A 204 4.05 9.24 -16.47
C ASP A 204 4.17 7.71 -16.52
N GLY A 205 3.82 7.01 -15.42
CA GLY A 205 3.76 5.55 -15.38
C GLY A 205 5.12 4.88 -15.18
N ARG A 206 6.04 5.51 -14.44
CA ARG A 206 7.33 4.92 -14.06
C ARG A 206 7.33 4.50 -12.59
N LEU A 207 8.13 3.50 -12.26
CA LEU A 207 8.30 3.05 -10.88
C LEU A 207 9.27 4.00 -10.17
N SER A 208 8.95 4.38 -8.93
CA SER A 208 9.81 5.21 -8.08
C SER A 208 10.25 4.43 -6.85
N PHE A 209 11.54 4.50 -6.52
CA PHE A 209 12.09 4.04 -5.26
C PHE A 209 12.46 5.25 -4.40
N ILE A 210 11.80 5.37 -3.26
CA ILE A 210 12.02 6.43 -2.28
C ILE A 210 12.72 5.82 -1.09
N SER A 211 13.84 6.39 -0.69
CA SER A 211 14.51 6.06 0.57
C SER A 211 14.86 7.32 1.36
N VAL A 212 14.98 7.17 2.66
CA VAL A 212 15.27 8.28 3.57
C VAL A 212 16.39 7.91 4.53
N GLY A 213 17.23 8.88 4.83
CA GLY A 213 18.33 8.69 5.77
C GLY A 213 18.95 10.01 6.20
N VAL A 214 19.99 9.90 7.03
CA VAL A 214 20.82 11.01 7.44
C VAL A 214 22.17 10.85 6.76
N PHE A 215 22.58 11.86 5.98
CA PHE A 215 23.86 11.91 5.30
C PHE A 215 24.56 13.22 5.63
N LEU A 216 25.79 13.17 6.18
CA LEU A 216 26.54 14.36 6.62
C LEU A 216 25.70 15.31 7.49
N ASP A 217 25.02 14.77 8.50
CA ASP A 217 24.11 15.48 9.42
C ASP A 217 22.88 16.13 8.77
N MET A 218 22.60 15.80 7.50
CA MET A 218 21.45 16.29 6.76
C MET A 218 20.41 15.18 6.57
N PHE A 219 19.15 15.49 6.88
CA PHE A 219 18.03 14.60 6.63
C PHE A 219 17.57 14.74 5.19
N SER A 220 17.68 13.65 4.42
CA SER A 220 17.46 13.68 2.98
C SER A 220 16.62 12.51 2.50
N PHE A 221 15.71 12.81 1.57
CA PHE A 221 15.03 11.82 0.77
C PHE A 221 15.79 11.62 -0.53
N ARG A 222 15.98 10.36 -0.91
CA ARG A 222 16.52 9.94 -2.19
C ARG A 222 15.38 9.34 -3.01
N VAL A 223 15.11 9.92 -4.17
CA VAL A 223 14.07 9.46 -5.11
C VAL A 223 14.74 9.04 -6.41
N GLU A 224 14.59 7.77 -6.75
CA GLU A 224 15.04 7.20 -8.02
C GLU A 224 13.84 6.75 -8.83
N THR A 225 13.90 6.87 -10.15
CA THR A 225 12.80 6.43 -11.02
C THR A 225 13.31 5.46 -12.08
N LEU A 226 12.41 4.58 -12.52
CA LEU A 226 12.70 3.52 -13.46
C LEU A 226 11.52 3.36 -14.42
N ASP A 227 11.78 3.53 -15.72
CA ASP A 227 10.81 3.19 -16.75
C ASP A 227 10.88 1.70 -17.09
N LEU A 228 9.96 0.92 -16.53
CA LEU A 228 9.89 -0.52 -16.76
C LEU A 228 9.64 -0.89 -18.22
N ARG A 229 9.06 0.01 -19.04
CA ARG A 229 8.81 -0.23 -20.47
C ARG A 229 10.08 -0.26 -21.30
N SER A 230 11.17 0.31 -20.78
CA SER A 230 12.47 0.34 -21.44
C SER A 230 13.35 -0.89 -21.14
N ILE A 231 12.83 -1.84 -20.37
CA ILE A 231 13.60 -2.96 -19.82
C ILE A 231 13.09 -4.27 -20.43
N ASP A 232 13.89 -4.83 -21.34
CA ASP A 232 13.61 -6.14 -21.92
C ASP A 232 14.05 -7.28 -20.99
N ASP A 233 15.13 -7.07 -20.21
CA ASP A 233 15.65 -8.02 -19.22
C ASP A 233 15.75 -7.38 -17.84
N MET A 234 14.93 -7.86 -16.91
CA MET A 234 14.86 -7.40 -15.52
C MET A 234 16.18 -7.56 -14.76
N SER A 235 17.08 -8.44 -15.20
CA SER A 235 18.42 -8.58 -14.62
C SER A 235 19.26 -7.30 -14.77
N THR A 236 18.98 -6.51 -15.82
CA THR A 236 19.69 -5.26 -16.14
C THR A 236 19.07 -4.02 -15.50
N ALA A 237 17.94 -4.17 -14.81
CA ALA A 237 17.17 -3.03 -14.30
C ALA A 237 17.96 -2.17 -13.28
N ALA A 238 18.92 -2.75 -12.56
CA ALA A 238 19.73 -2.03 -11.57
C ALA A 238 20.49 -0.84 -12.18
N ASP A 239 20.97 -0.99 -13.42
CA ASP A 239 21.74 0.02 -14.14
C ASP A 239 20.86 1.03 -14.90
N ARG A 240 19.54 0.83 -14.87
CA ARG A 240 18.55 1.64 -15.60
C ARG A 240 17.80 2.64 -14.73
N TRP A 241 18.01 2.60 -13.41
CA TRP A 241 17.46 3.64 -12.53
C TRP A 241 18.08 5.00 -12.88
N GLU A 242 17.23 6.01 -13.01
CA GLU A 242 17.68 7.37 -13.23
C GLU A 242 18.47 7.89 -12.03
N ARG A 243 19.31 8.89 -12.29
CA ARG A 243 20.10 9.53 -11.23
C ARG A 243 19.18 10.00 -10.10
N PRO A 244 19.53 9.67 -8.84
CA PRO A 244 18.69 10.02 -7.71
C PRO A 244 18.52 11.52 -7.57
N LYS A 245 17.27 11.95 -7.38
CA LYS A 245 16.95 13.28 -6.87
C LYS A 245 17.07 13.28 -5.36
N LEU A 246 17.82 14.22 -4.80
CA LEU A 246 17.91 14.44 -3.37
C LEU A 246 16.97 15.57 -2.95
N ILE A 247 16.26 15.37 -1.85
CA ILE A 247 15.38 16.38 -1.24
C ILE A 247 15.83 16.53 0.21
N ASP A 248 16.48 17.64 0.51
CA ASP A 248 17.05 17.93 1.81
C ASP A 248 16.05 18.70 2.67
N LEU A 249 15.79 18.21 3.87
CA LEU A 249 14.91 18.85 4.83
C LEU A 249 15.72 19.43 5.98
N HIS A 250 16.33 20.59 5.75
CA HIS A 250 17.13 21.31 6.75
C HIS A 250 16.37 21.68 8.04
N GLN A 251 15.03 21.67 7.99
CA GLN A 251 14.16 21.97 9.12
C GLN A 251 14.12 20.82 10.15
N LEU A 252 14.49 19.60 9.73
CA LEU A 252 14.49 18.40 10.57
C LEU A 252 15.90 18.07 11.03
N LYS A 253 16.14 18.23 12.34
CA LYS A 253 17.34 17.74 13.01
C LYS A 253 17.08 16.33 13.55
N VAL A 254 17.61 15.32 12.86
CA VAL A 254 17.48 13.91 13.26
C VAL A 254 18.85 13.25 13.33
N SER A 255 19.00 12.32 14.25
CA SER A 255 20.21 11.51 14.39
C SER A 255 20.16 10.27 13.49
N THR A 256 21.30 9.63 13.26
CA THR A 256 21.38 8.33 12.58
C THR A 256 20.66 7.21 13.34
N THR A 257 20.43 7.37 14.64
CA THR A 257 19.69 6.43 15.50
C THR A 257 18.17 6.65 15.48
N THR A 258 17.70 7.66 14.77
CA THR A 258 16.28 8.02 14.73
C THR A 258 15.47 6.99 13.95
N HIS A 259 14.39 6.50 14.53
CA HIS A 259 13.48 5.58 13.86
C HIS A 259 12.54 6.35 12.93
N ILE A 260 12.58 6.00 11.64
CA ILE A 260 11.73 6.61 10.61
C ILE A 260 10.83 5.53 10.02
N LYS A 261 9.59 5.91 9.73
CA LYS A 261 8.65 5.03 9.03
C LYS A 261 7.90 5.80 7.94
N LEU A 262 8.29 5.55 6.69
CA LEU A 262 7.67 6.07 5.47
C LEU A 262 6.40 5.30 5.10
N ARG A 263 5.37 6.03 4.66
CA ARG A 263 4.09 5.55 4.13
C ARG A 263 3.56 6.53 3.08
N TRP A 264 2.64 6.10 2.24
CA TRP A 264 1.84 7.02 1.44
C TRP A 264 0.72 7.62 2.30
N LEU A 265 0.58 8.94 2.23
CA LEU A 265 -0.66 9.63 2.62
C LEU A 265 -1.68 9.54 1.48
N CYS A 266 -1.20 9.86 0.27
CA CYS A 266 -1.92 9.82 -1.00
C CYS A 266 -0.88 9.57 -2.10
N GLU A 267 -0.95 8.39 -2.73
CA GLU A 267 0.08 7.87 -3.63
C GLU A 267 0.10 8.67 -4.95
N LYS A 268 -1.05 8.85 -5.60
CA LYS A 268 -1.26 9.58 -6.84
C LYS A 268 -0.96 11.07 -6.70
N SER A 269 -1.24 11.68 -5.55
CA SER A 269 -0.86 13.08 -5.32
C SER A 269 0.61 13.26 -4.94
N GLY A 270 1.37 12.16 -4.83
CA GLY A 270 2.79 12.17 -4.51
C GLY A 270 3.08 12.66 -3.09
N THR A 271 2.15 12.49 -2.16
CA THR A 271 2.28 12.98 -0.78
C THR A 271 2.67 11.85 0.17
N LEU A 272 3.90 11.92 0.65
CA LEU A 272 4.46 11.03 1.65
C LEU A 272 3.96 11.41 3.04
N PHE A 273 3.70 10.41 3.86
CA PHE A 273 3.56 10.51 5.31
C PHE A 273 4.74 9.82 5.96
N PHE A 274 5.37 10.47 6.93
CA PHE A 274 6.42 9.81 7.70
C PHE A 274 6.40 10.22 9.15
N THR A 275 6.76 9.26 9.99
CA THR A 275 6.91 9.47 11.43
C THR A 275 8.38 9.43 11.79
N VAL A 276 8.78 10.33 12.67
CA VAL A 276 10.13 10.42 13.23
C VAL A 276 9.99 10.17 14.73
N VAL A 277 10.73 9.18 15.25
CA VAL A 277 10.80 8.87 16.68
C VAL A 277 12.25 8.85 17.09
N GLY A 278 12.64 9.82 17.92
CA GLY A 278 13.98 9.94 18.50
C GLY A 278 13.89 10.20 19.99
N GLU A 279 14.71 9.49 20.77
CA GLU A 279 14.81 9.70 22.21
C GLU A 279 15.44 11.07 22.50
N GLY A 280 14.77 11.92 23.29
CA GLY A 280 15.28 13.23 23.69
C GLY A 280 15.29 14.31 22.60
N THR A 281 14.67 14.10 21.43
CA THR A 281 14.65 15.09 20.35
C THR A 281 13.35 15.90 20.30
N SER A 282 13.46 17.22 20.09
CA SER A 282 12.32 18.11 19.79
C SER A 282 11.68 17.86 18.42
N THR A 283 12.24 16.93 17.64
CA THR A 283 11.86 16.62 16.25
C THR A 283 10.99 15.38 16.09
N SER A 284 10.66 14.71 17.19
CA SER A 284 9.67 13.63 17.16
C SER A 284 8.29 14.16 16.71
N GLY A 285 7.65 13.43 15.81
CA GLY A 285 6.37 13.84 15.24
C GLY A 285 5.98 13.09 13.96
N ALA A 286 4.86 13.51 13.40
CA ALA A 286 4.37 13.05 12.11
C ALA A 286 4.42 14.19 11.10
N PHE A 287 4.80 13.88 9.87
CA PHE A 287 5.08 14.87 8.82
C PHE A 287 4.49 14.43 7.48
N ALA A 288 4.16 15.42 6.66
CA ALA A 288 3.82 15.25 5.26
C ALA A 288 4.86 15.93 4.36
N LEU A 289 5.19 15.27 3.25
CA LEU A 289 6.04 15.83 2.20
C LEU A 289 5.41 15.54 0.83
N ASN A 290 5.10 16.58 0.06
CA ASN A 290 4.72 16.42 -1.33
C ASN A 290 5.96 16.42 -2.23
N LEU A 291 6.18 15.34 -2.97
CA LEU A 291 7.38 15.16 -3.81
C LEU A 291 7.40 16.07 -5.04
N ALA A 292 6.25 16.54 -5.51
CA ALA A 292 6.14 17.40 -6.68
C ALA A 292 6.35 18.87 -6.31
N THR A 293 5.66 19.36 -5.28
CA THR A 293 5.70 20.77 -4.85
C THR A 293 6.80 21.06 -3.84
N MET A 294 7.42 20.02 -3.26
CA MET A 294 8.34 20.12 -2.12
C MET A 294 7.71 20.79 -0.89
N SER A 295 6.37 20.82 -0.81
CA SER A 295 5.70 21.33 0.38
C SER A 295 5.89 20.36 1.54
N PHE A 296 6.43 20.87 2.63
CA PHE A 296 6.71 20.12 3.85
C PHE A 296 5.86 20.69 5.00
N GLU A 297 5.19 19.80 5.74
CA GLU A 297 4.30 20.17 6.83
C GLU A 297 4.48 19.21 8.02
N LYS A 298 4.45 19.76 9.23
CA LYS A 298 4.36 18.99 10.47
C LYS A 298 2.89 18.80 10.82
N LEU A 299 2.47 17.55 10.93
CA LEU A 299 1.07 17.18 11.20
C LEU A 299 0.78 16.98 12.68
N ALA A 300 1.76 16.51 13.47
CA ALA A 300 1.60 16.27 14.89
C ALA A 300 2.92 16.31 15.66
N ASP A 301 2.87 16.75 16.93
CA ASP A 301 3.97 16.80 17.89
C ASP A 301 4.11 15.51 18.73
N GLY A 302 5.21 15.44 19.50
CA GLY A 302 5.62 14.30 20.32
C GLY A 302 4.51 13.62 21.12
N ALA A 303 4.60 12.28 21.15
CA ALA A 303 3.80 11.34 21.95
C ALA A 303 2.36 11.03 21.48
N GLU A 304 2.17 10.72 20.19
CA GLU A 304 1.19 9.69 19.74
C GLU A 304 1.74 8.81 18.58
N CYS A 305 3.07 8.76 18.37
CA CYS A 305 3.70 7.98 17.29
C CYS A 305 3.30 6.49 17.27
N ASN A 306 2.99 5.92 18.44
CA ASN A 306 2.47 4.55 18.56
C ASN A 306 1.09 4.38 17.90
N SER A 307 0.21 5.39 18.01
CA SER A 307 -1.12 5.41 17.37
C SER A 307 -1.02 5.38 15.85
N TRP A 308 0.08 5.90 15.29
CA TRP A 308 0.32 5.94 13.85
C TRP A 308 0.98 4.67 13.31
N THR A 309 1.32 3.68 14.13
CA THR A 309 2.03 2.47 13.66
C THR A 309 1.21 1.66 12.65
N SER A 310 -0.12 1.67 12.78
CA SER A 310 -1.10 1.03 11.90
C SER A 310 -1.67 1.96 10.82
N PHE A 311 -1.15 3.19 10.70
CA PHE A 311 -1.63 4.15 9.71
C PHE A 311 -1.54 3.60 8.28
N CYS A 312 -2.65 3.72 7.55
CA CYS A 312 -2.76 3.47 6.12
C CYS A 312 -3.40 4.69 5.47
N GLY A 313 -2.63 5.45 4.68
CA GLY A 313 -3.19 6.54 3.89
C GLY A 313 -4.13 5.98 2.82
N TYR A 314 -5.17 6.72 2.47
CA TYR A 314 -6.09 6.36 1.40
C TYR A 314 -6.49 7.64 0.68
N GLU A 315 -6.69 7.52 -0.63
CA GLU A 315 -7.06 8.65 -1.46
C GLU A 315 -8.56 8.89 -1.39
N MET A 316 -8.95 10.16 -1.43
CA MET A 316 -10.34 10.55 -1.39
C MET A 316 -10.59 11.62 -2.45
N ASP A 317 -11.53 11.38 -3.35
CA ASP A 317 -12.05 12.42 -4.22
C ASP A 317 -12.92 13.37 -3.40
N HIS A 318 -12.54 14.65 -3.38
CA HIS A 318 -13.21 15.71 -2.65
C HIS A 318 -14.65 15.89 -3.14
N THR A 319 -14.87 15.72 -4.44
CA THR A 319 -16.18 15.86 -5.07
C THR A 319 -17.09 14.74 -4.59
N ALA A 320 -16.60 13.49 -4.64
CA ALA A 320 -17.29 12.33 -4.09
C ALA A 320 -17.54 12.45 -2.58
N LEU A 321 -16.62 13.05 -1.80
CA LEU A 321 -16.83 13.32 -0.37
C LEU A 321 -17.97 14.30 -0.13
N ILE A 322 -17.97 15.44 -0.81
CA ILE A 322 -19.01 16.44 -0.61
C ILE A 322 -20.36 15.87 -1.05
N ALA A 323 -20.40 15.13 -2.16
CA ALA A 323 -21.59 14.43 -2.61
C ALA A 323 -22.08 13.41 -1.58
N SER A 324 -21.19 12.60 -0.99
CA SER A 324 -21.59 11.59 0.01
C SER A 324 -22.07 12.19 1.32
N ILE A 325 -21.51 13.32 1.74
CA ILE A 325 -22.01 14.07 2.90
C ILE A 325 -23.43 14.57 2.61
N THR A 326 -23.65 15.13 1.42
CA THR A 326 -24.96 15.69 1.03
C THR A 326 -26.03 14.60 0.93
N ALA A 327 -25.69 13.43 0.38
CA ALA A 327 -26.59 12.29 0.26
C ALA A 327 -27.03 11.69 1.62
N ARG A 328 -26.33 11.99 2.73
CA ARG A 328 -26.74 11.56 4.08
C ARG A 328 -27.80 12.45 4.72
N PHE A 329 -28.11 13.60 4.11
CA PHE A 329 -29.11 14.56 4.57
C PHE A 329 -30.37 14.62 3.70
N THR A 330 -30.50 13.69 2.74
CA THR A 330 -31.66 13.50 1.87
C THR A 330 -32.25 12.13 2.10
#